data_AF-A0A940WTV7-F1
#
_entry.id   AF-A0A940WTV7-F1
#
_cell.length_a   1.000
_cell.length_b   1.000
_cell.length_c   1.000
_cell.angle_alpha   90.00
_cell.angle_beta   90.00
_cell.angle_gamma   90.00
#
_symmetry.space_group_name_H-M   'P 1'
#
loop_
_entity.id
_entity.type
_entity.pdbx_description
1 polymer ?
#
loop_
_entity_poly.entity_id
_entity_poly.type
_entity_poly.pdbx_seq_one_letter_code
_entity_poly.pdbx_strand_id
1 'polypeptide(L)' 'MLEIQIQSTNVRYQDNEVSSINVQFQARDPEGTINLNGYIPLKAEEYAGNESLSSLTVLVRTKLIERLQIQPTSTVEA' A
#
# COMPACT_ATOMS: atom_id res chain seq x y z
N MET A 1 14.79 0.97 -9.52
CA MET A 1 13.31 0.84 -9.47
C MET A 1 12.99 0.20 -8.14
N LEU A 2 12.09 0.76 -7.34
CA LEU A 2 11.77 0.23 -6.02
C LEU A 2 11.18 -1.18 -6.14
N GLU A 3 11.85 -2.15 -5.52
CA GLU A 3 11.36 -3.50 -5.32
C GLU A 3 10.36 -3.49 -4.17
N ILE A 4 9.11 -3.87 -4.45
CA ILE A 4 8.04 -3.91 -3.46
C ILE A 4 7.78 -5.37 -3.09
N GLN A 5 7.87 -5.66 -1.82
CA GLN A 5 7.59 -6.96 -1.23
C GLN A 5 6.39 -6.84 -0.28
N ILE A 6 5.33 -7.60 -0.56
CA ILE A 6 4.21 -7.76 0.36
C ILE A 6 4.67 -8.66 1.50
N GLN A 7 4.56 -8.17 2.73
CA GLN A 7 4.95 -8.94 3.92
C GLN A 7 3.77 -9.68 4.52
N SER A 8 2.60 -9.04 4.57
CA SER A 8 1.43 -9.61 5.22
C SER A 8 0.16 -8.93 4.72
N THR A 9 -0.93 -9.68 4.65
CA THR A 9 -2.26 -9.15 4.39
C THR A 9 -3.13 -9.45 5.59
N ASN A 10 -3.57 -8.41 6.29
CA ASN A 10 -4.45 -8.52 7.45
C ASN A 10 -5.87 -8.20 7.02
N VAL A 11 -6.75 -9.20 7.03
CA VAL A 11 -8.17 -9.03 6.73
C VAL A 11 -8.94 -9.07 8.05
N ARG A 12 -9.70 -8.02 8.34
CA ARG A 12 -10.58 -7.93 9.50
C ARG A 12 -12.01 -8.14 9.06
N TYR A 13 -12.70 -9.04 9.75
CA TYR A 13 -14.12 -9.31 9.56
C TYR A 13 -14.92 -8.72 10.73
N GLN A 14 -16.08 -8.13 10.43
CA GLN A 14 -17.04 -7.61 11.41
C GLN A 14 -18.45 -7.90 10.88
N ASP A 15 -19.36 -8.36 11.74
CA ASP A 15 -20.74 -8.70 11.37
C ASP A 15 -20.84 -9.65 10.15
N ASN A 16 -19.90 -10.61 10.06
CA ASN A 16 -19.79 -11.58 8.98
C ASN A 16 -19.43 -10.98 7.60
N GLU A 17 -19.01 -9.72 7.56
CA GLU A 17 -18.54 -8.98 6.38
C GLU A 17 -17.07 -8.54 6.53
N VAL A 18 -16.40 -8.25 5.41
CA VAL A 18 -15.03 -7.73 5.43
C VAL A 18 -15.07 -6.25 5.84
N SER A 19 -14.56 -5.96 7.04
CA SER A 19 -14.54 -4.62 7.63
C SER A 19 -13.35 -3.80 7.15
N SER A 20 -12.17 -4.39 7.04
CA SER A 20 -10.95 -3.69 6.59
C SER A 20 -9.88 -4.68 6.13
N ILE A 21 -9.16 -4.33 5.07
CA ILE A 21 -7.95 -5.06 4.65
C ILE A 21 -6.75 -4.14 4.77
N ASN A 22 -5.71 -4.57 5.47
CA ASN A 22 -4.45 -3.85 5.58
C ASN A 22 -3.34 -4.70 4.97
N VAL A 23 -2.75 -4.21 3.88
CA VAL A 23 -1.63 -4.89 3.22
C VAL A 23 -0.34 -4.25 3.70
N GLN A 24 0.44 -4.98 4.50
CA GLN A 24 1.79 -4.60 4.89
C GLN A 24 2.75 -4.83 3.73
N PHE A 25 3.58 -3.82 3.46
CA PHE A 25 4.60 -3.89 2.43
C PHE A 25 5.93 -3.30 2.91
N GLN A 26 6.99 -3.76 2.27
CA GLN A 26 8.31 -3.18 2.32
C GLN A 26 8.71 -2.82 0.88
N ALA A 27 9.25 -1.62 0.67
CA ALA A 27 9.83 -1.24 -0.62
C ALA A 27 11.29 -0.86 -0.43
N ARG A 28 12.16 -1.36 -1.30
CA ARG A 28 13.60 -1.08 -1.26
C ARG A 28 14.09 -0.71 -2.64
N ASP A 29 15.01 0.24 -2.72
CA ASP A 29 15.73 0.46 -3.96
C ASP A 29 16.86 -0.59 -4.10
N PRO A 30 17.21 -1.06 -5.31
CA PRO A 30 18.33 -1.97 -5.55
C PRO A 30 19.67 -1.53 -4.94
N GLU A 31 19.92 -0.22 -4.79
CA GLU A 31 21.13 0.29 -4.13
C GLU A 31 21.04 0.20 -2.59
N GLY A 32 19.87 -0.16 -2.04
CA GLY A 32 19.61 -0.31 -0.61
C GLY A 32 19.56 1.01 0.16
N THR A 33 19.71 2.14 -0.51
CA THR A 33 19.76 3.49 0.07
C THR A 33 18.38 3.98 0.51
N ILE A 34 17.32 3.54 -0.17
CA ILE A 34 15.93 3.86 0.14
C ILE A 34 15.24 2.61 0.68
N ASN A 35 14.70 2.73 1.90
CA ASN A 35 13.88 1.71 2.54
C ASN A 35 12.57 2.32 3.02
N LEU A 36 11.45 1.83 2.49
CA LEU A 36 10.11 2.23 2.87
C LEU A 36 9.42 1.03 3.51
N ASN A 37 8.75 1.25 4.64
CA ASN A 37 7.93 0.25 5.29
C ASN A 37 6.59 0.89 5.61
N GLY A 38 5.51 0.16 5.39
CA GLY A 38 4.19 0.70 5.66
C GLY A 38 3.09 -0.32 5.46
N TYR A 39 1.87 0.17 5.56
CA TYR A 39 0.68 -0.57 5.17
C TYR A 39 -0.19 0.29 4.28
N ILE A 40 -0.89 -0.35 3.34
CA ILE A 40 -1.91 0.30 2.53
C ILE A 40 -3.27 -0.32 2.89
N PRO A 41 -4.22 0.47 3.40
CA PRO A 41 -5.57 0.01 3.60
C PRO A 41 -6.25 -0.16 2.23
N LEU A 42 -6.89 -1.30 2.02
CA LEU A 42 -7.70 -1.62 0.86
C LEU A 42 -9.16 -1.79 1.28
N LYS A 43 -10.06 -1.41 0.37
CA LYS A 43 -11.49 -1.75 0.50
C LYS A 43 -11.71 -3.21 0.12
N ALA A 44 -12.78 -3.82 0.63
CA ALA A 44 -13.18 -5.18 0.28
C ALA A 44 -13.31 -5.37 -1.24
N GLU A 45 -13.90 -4.39 -1.92
CA GLU A 45 -14.11 -4.38 -3.37
C GLU A 45 -12.79 -4.36 -4.16
N GLU A 46 -11.75 -3.68 -3.65
CA GLU A 46 -10.45 -3.61 -4.33
C GLU A 46 -9.61 -4.86 -4.11
N TYR A 47 -9.84 -5.54 -2.98
CA TYR A 47 -9.19 -6.81 -2.66
C TYR A 47 -9.84 -7.98 -3.42
N ALA A 48 -11.17 -8.00 -3.53
CA ALA A 48 -11.90 -9.03 -4.24
C ALA A 48 -11.47 -9.08 -5.73
N GLY A 49 -10.95 -10.22 -6.18
CA GLY A 49 -10.41 -10.39 -7.54
C GLY A 49 -8.93 -9.99 -7.69
N ASN A 50 -8.34 -9.37 -6.66
CA ASN A 50 -6.91 -9.03 -6.60
C ASN A 50 -6.18 -9.75 -5.46
N GLU A 51 -6.71 -10.88 -4.98
CA GLU A 51 -6.15 -11.62 -3.84
C GLU A 51 -4.74 -12.18 -4.10
N SER A 52 -4.35 -12.32 -5.37
CA SER A 52 -3.03 -12.79 -5.76
C SER A 52 -1.93 -11.79 -5.36
N LEU A 53 -0.79 -12.30 -4.90
CA LEU A 53 0.38 -11.49 -4.52
C LEU A 53 0.82 -10.52 -5.63
N SER A 54 0.80 -10.96 -6.89
CA SER A 54 1.15 -10.11 -8.03
C SER A 54 0.20 -8.91 -8.17
N SER A 55 -1.11 -9.15 -8.04
CA SER A 55 -2.14 -8.10 -8.12
C SER A 55 -2.05 -7.13 -6.94
N LEU A 56 -1.86 -7.65 -5.72
CA LEU A 56 -1.64 -6.82 -4.53
C LEU A 56 -0.39 -5.95 -4.67
N THR A 57 0.68 -6.48 -5.24
CA THR A 57 1.92 -5.73 -5.47
C THR A 57 1.68 -4.56 -6.42
N VAL A 58 0.92 -4.77 -7.50
CA VAL A 58 0.54 -3.69 -8.43
C VAL A 58 -0.33 -2.65 -7.74
N LEU A 59 -1.36 -3.07 -7.00
CA LEU A 59 -2.24 -2.17 -6.24
C LEU A 59 -1.48 -1.31 -5.22
N VAL A 60 -0.64 -1.95 -4.41
CA VAL A 60 0.18 -1.29 -3.40
C VAL A 60 1.13 -0.30 -4.06
N ARG A 61 1.78 -0.68 -5.17
CA ARG A 61 2.65 0.22 -5.93
C ARG A 61 1.90 1.46 -6.42
N THR A 62 0.75 1.28 -7.05
CA THR A 62 -0.06 2.39 -7.57
C THR A 62 -0.42 3.34 -6.45
N LYS A 63 -1.01 2.84 -5.36
CA LYS A 63 -1.39 3.65 -4.21
C LYS A 63 -0.21 4.30 -3.51
N LEU A 64 0.94 3.63 -3.45
CA LEU A 64 2.17 4.18 -2.89
C LEU A 64 2.66 5.38 -3.72
N ILE A 65 2.69 5.24 -5.06
CA ILE A 65 3.06 6.33 -5.97
C ILE A 65 2.10 7.50 -5.82
N GLU A 66 0.78 7.24 -5.80
CA GLU A 66 -0.23 8.28 -5.59
C GLU A 66 0.01 9.06 -4.28
N ARG A 67 0.35 8.35 -3.20
CA ARG A 67 0.66 8.97 -1.89
C ARG A 67 1.95 9.79 -1.91
N LEU A 68 2.96 9.36 -2.65
CA LEU A 68 4.25 10.05 -2.75
C LEU A 68 4.21 11.23 -3.73
N GLN A 69 3.33 11.19 -4.74
CA GLN A 69 3.14 12.29 -5.68
C GLN A 69 2.40 13.49 -5.07
N ILE A 70 1.70 13.29 -3.96
CA ILE A 70 1.15 14.39 -3.17
C ILE A 70 2.29 14.98 -2.35
N GLN A 71 2.86 16.12 -2.77
CA GLN A 71 3.29 17.30 -1.97
C GLN A 71 3.72 18.44 -2.95
N PRO A 72 3.28 19.70 -2.75
CA PRO A 72 3.54 20.44 -1.51
C PRO A 72 2.28 20.97 -0.82
N THR A 73 2.22 20.80 0.50
CA THR A 73 1.51 21.76 1.36
C THR A 73 2.30 23.07 1.30
N SER A 74 1.97 23.95 0.36
CA SER A 74 2.38 25.35 0.43
C SER A 74 1.52 26.04 1.50
N THR A 75 1.82 25.81 2.78
CA THR A 75 1.49 26.79 3.81
C THR A 75 2.65 27.77 3.87
N VAL A 76 2.69 28.70 2.92
CA VAL A 76 3.33 29.99 3.13
C VAL A 76 2.28 30.86 3.82
N GLU A 77 2.21 30.74 5.14
CA GLU A 77 1.68 31.83 5.96
C GLU A 77 2.81 32.86 6.10
N ALA A 78 2.64 34.01 5.44
CA ALA A 78 3.41 35.22 5.65
C ALA A 78 2.44 36.41 5.58
#